data_AF-A0A1L8RGL8-F1
#
_entry.id   AF-A0A1L8RGL8-F1
#
_cell.length_a   1.000
_cell.length_b   1.000
_cell.length_c   1.000
_cell.angle_alpha   90.00
_cell.angle_beta   90.00
_cell.angle_gamma   90.00
#
_symmetry.space_group_name_H-M   'P 1'
#
loop_
_entity.id
_entity.type
_entity.pdbx_description
1 polymer ?
#
loop_
_entity_poly.entity_id
_entity_poly.type
_entity_poly.pdbx_seq_one_letter_code
_entity_poly.pdbx_strand_id
1 'polypeptide(L)' 'MPLSEFESWAAQLDPKETYQILCHSGNRSQMASMVLARAGFSVVNVSDGMMAYKGATVNEL' A
#
# COMPACT_ATOMS: atom_id res chain seq x y z
N MET A 1 -0.85 7.85 1.63
CA MET A 1 -2.03 7.91 2.50
C MET A 1 -1.72 7.22 3.82
N PRO A 2 -1.89 7.87 5.00
CA PRO A 2 -1.75 7.22 6.30
C PRO A 2 -2.82 6.13 6.51
N LEU A 3 -2.48 5.07 7.27
CA LEU A 3 -3.43 3.98 7.51
C LEU A 3 -4.65 4.43 8.34
N SER A 4 -4.47 5.36 9.28
CA SER A 4 -5.54 5.89 10.15
C SER A 4 -6.66 6.60 9.39
N GLU A 5 -6.37 7.11 8.20
CA GLU A 5 -7.31 7.85 7.34
C GLU A 5 -7.66 7.04 6.08
N PHE A 6 -7.11 5.83 5.93
CA PHE A 6 -7.17 5.08 4.69
C PHE A 6 -8.59 4.63 4.36
N GLU A 7 -9.35 4.17 5.35
CA GLU A 7 -10.70 3.63 5.12
C GLU A 7 -11.67 4.69 4.60
N SER A 8 -11.65 5.89 5.18
CA SER A 8 -12.46 7.01 4.70
C SER A 8 -11.98 7.53 3.34
N TRP A 9 -10.66 7.57 3.12
CA TRP A 9 -10.08 7.99 1.85
C TRP A 9 -10.35 7.01 0.70
N ALA A 10 -10.34 5.70 0.98
CA ALA A 10 -10.50 4.63 -0.01
C ALA A 10 -11.82 4.70 -0.80
N ALA A 11 -12.86 5.34 -0.25
CA ALA A 11 -14.13 5.57 -0.93
C ALA A 11 -14.01 6.41 -2.22
N GLN A 12 -12.87 7.09 -2.43
CA GLN A 12 -12.60 7.93 -3.61
C GLN A 12 -11.89 7.18 -4.75
N LEU A 13 -11.51 5.92 -4.53
CA LEU A 13 -10.78 5.12 -5.52
C LEU A 13 -11.71 4.59 -6.62
N ASP A 14 -11.17 4.40 -7.82
CA ASP A 14 -11.87 3.76 -8.93
C ASP A 14 -11.84 2.23 -8.76
N PRO A 15 -12.99 1.54 -8.60
CA PRO A 15 -13.03 0.09 -8.42
C PRO A 15 -12.56 -0.72 -9.63
N LYS A 16 -12.37 -0.10 -10.81
CA LYS A 16 -11.88 -0.79 -12.01
C LYS A 16 -10.36 -0.91 -12.06
N GLU A 17 -9.66 -0.13 -11.24
CA GLU A 17 -8.20 -0.13 -11.20
C GLU A 17 -7.65 -1.21 -10.26
N THR A 18 -6.41 -1.61 -10.51
CA THR A 18 -5.66 -2.48 -9.58
C THR A 18 -4.71 -1.64 -8.74
N TYR A 19 -4.85 -1.72 -7.42
CA TYR A 19 -4.03 -0.94 -6.50
C TYR A 19 -2.90 -1.76 -5.90
N GLN A 20 -1.69 -1.20 -5.92
CA GLN A 20 -0.53 -1.75 -5.22
C GLN A 20 -0.30 -0.93 -3.95
N ILE A 21 -0.28 -1.59 -2.80
CA ILE A 21 -0.10 -0.90 -1.51
C ILE A 21 1.24 -1.27 -0.91
N LEU A 22 1.99 -0.25 -0.55
CA LEU A 22 3.32 -0.33 0.03
C LEU A 22 3.34 0.45 1.35
N CYS A 23 4.04 -0.08 2.35
CA CYS A 23 4.37 0.67 3.56
C CYS A 23 5.83 0.39 3.97
N HIS A 24 6.27 0.89 5.12
CA HIS A 24 7.65 0.71 5.57
C HIS A 24 8.06 -0.77 5.68
N SER A 25 7.31 -1.59 6.42
CA SER A 25 7.67 -2.97 6.78
C SER A 25 6.60 -4.02 6.43
N GLY A 26 5.65 -3.70 5.54
CA GLY A 26 4.57 -4.60 5.11
C GLY A 26 3.30 -4.63 5.98
N ASN A 27 3.38 -4.45 7.31
CA ASN A 27 2.19 -4.61 8.19
C ASN A 27 1.04 -3.66 7.87
N ARG A 28 1.32 -2.36 7.67
CA ARG A 28 0.27 -1.36 7.42
C ARG A 28 -0.34 -1.50 6.02
N SER A 29 0.47 -1.86 5.02
CA SER A 29 -0.02 -2.11 3.67
C SER A 29 -0.87 -3.37 3.60
N GLN A 30 -0.59 -4.39 4.42
CA GLN A 30 -1.47 -5.55 4.57
C GLN A 30 -2.84 -5.15 5.12
N MET A 31 -2.89 -4.31 6.16
CA MET A 31 -4.16 -3.81 6.73
C MET A 31 -4.96 -3.00 5.71
N ALA A 32 -4.33 -2.06 5.01
CA ALA A 32 -4.98 -1.29 3.96
C ALA A 32 -5.46 -2.17 2.79
N SER A 33 -4.69 -3.20 2.41
CA SER A 33 -5.06 -4.13 1.35
C SER A 33 -6.30 -4.94 1.74
N MET A 34 -6.44 -5.32 3.02
CA MET A 34 -7.66 -5.98 3.50
C MET A 34 -8.89 -5.08 3.40
N VAL A 35 -8.75 -3.76 3.62
CA VAL A 35 -9.86 -2.81 3.46
C VAL A 35 -10.33 -2.80 2.01
N LEU A 36 -9.42 -2.65 1.05
CA LEU A 36 -9.76 -2.66 -0.38
C LEU A 36 -10.30 -4.01 -0.85
N ALA A 37 -9.70 -5.12 -0.42
CA ALA A 37 -10.16 -6.46 -0.79
C ALA A 37 -11.58 -6.73 -0.29
N ARG A 38 -11.93 -6.31 0.94
CA ARG A 38 -13.29 -6.42 1.48
C ARG A 38 -14.29 -5.56 0.72
N ALA A 39 -13.85 -4.43 0.18
CA ALA A 39 -14.66 -3.56 -0.67
C ALA A 39 -14.73 -4.05 -2.14
N GLY A 40 -14.11 -5.18 -2.48
CA GLY A 40 -14.20 -5.82 -3.80
C GLY A 40 -13.18 -5.32 -4.83
N PHE A 41 -12.19 -4.51 -4.42
CA PHE A 41 -11.14 -4.02 -5.31
C PHE A 41 -10.11 -5.11 -5.64
N SER A 42 -9.50 -5.00 -6.83
CA SER A 42 -8.27 -5.73 -7.15
C SER A 42 -7.08 -5.05 -6.47
N VAL A 43 -6.39 -5.77 -5.58
CA VAL A 43 -5.31 -5.18 -4.77
C VAL A 43 -4.13 -6.15 -4.61
N VAL A 44 -2.92 -5.58 -4.64
CA VAL A 44 -1.66 -6.27 -4.40
C VAL A 44 -0.95 -5.63 -3.21
N ASN A 45 -0.69 -6.40 -2.17
CA ASN A 45 0.18 -5.97 -1.08
C ASN A 45 1.64 -6.22 -1.46
N VAL A 46 2.49 -5.20 -1.38
CA VAL A 46 3.94 -5.37 -1.53
C VAL A 46 4.50 -5.88 -0.20
N SER A 47 4.71 -7.20 -0.13
CA SER A 47 5.25 -7.89 1.04
C SER A 47 6.62 -7.33 1.45
N ASP A 48 6.90 -7.36 2.76
CA ASP A 48 8.11 -6.82 3.41
C ASP A 48 8.31 -5.29 3.30
N GLY A 49 7.47 -4.61 2.52
CA GLY A 49 7.46 -3.15 2.43
C GLY A 49 8.72 -2.57 1.81
N MET A 50 8.95 -1.28 2.05
CA MET A 50 10.13 -0.56 1.58
C MET A 50 11.44 -1.16 2.11
N MET A 51 11.42 -1.80 3.28
CA MET A 51 12.61 -2.42 3.87
C MET A 51 13.19 -3.56 3.03
N ALA A 52 12.40 -4.21 2.17
CA ALA A 52 12.91 -5.23 1.26
C ALA A 52 13.65 -4.65 0.04
N TYR A 53 13.51 -3.35 -0.22
CA TYR A 53 14.20 -2.72 -1.33
C TYR A 53 15.70 -2.59 -1.04
N LYS A 54 16.52 -3.27 -1.85
CA LYS A 54 17.99 -3.29 -1.76
C LYS A 54 18.67 -2.42 -2.82
N GLY A 55 17.95 -1.48 -3.42
CA GLY A 55 18.50 -0.63 -4.48
C GLY A 55 19.61 0.28 -3.97
N ALA A 56 20.43 0.76 -4.92
CA ALA A 56 21.51 1.68 -4.60
C ALA A 56 20.96 2.97 -3.97
N THR A 57 21.52 3.37 -2.84
CA THR A 57 21.38 4.72 -2.32
C THR A 57 22.43 5.59 -3.01
N VAL A 58 21.99 6.54 -3.82
CA VAL A 58 22.89 7.59 -4.29
C VAL A 58 23.12 8.56 -3.14
N ASN A 59 24.38 8.76 -2.76
CA ASN A 59 24.77 9.80 -1.83
C ASN A 59 25.63 10.78 -2.63
N GLU A 60 25.00 11.78 -3.23
CA GLU A 60 25.69 12.93 -3.80
C GLU A 60 25.99 13.90 -2.66
N LEU A 61 27.27 13.91 -2.25
CA LEU A 61 27.85 14.96 -1.39
C LEU A 61 28.43 16.07 -2.27
#